data_AF-A0A316N7X0-F1
#
_entry.id   AF-A0A316N7X0-F1
#
_cell.length_a   1.000
_cell.length_b   1.000
_cell.length_c   1.000
_cell.angle_alpha   90.00
_cell.angle_beta   90.00
_cell.angle_gamma   90.00
#
_symmetry.space_group_name_H-M   'P 1'
#
loop_
_entity.id
_entity.type
_entity.pdbx_description
1 polymer ?
#
loop_
_entity_poly.entity_id
_entity_poly.type
_entity_poly.pdbx_seq_one_letter_code
_entity_poly.pdbx_strand_id
1 'polypeptide(L)'
;MKTKEISIKTEQDYKKFIKRLNLYKRIFYYNRYFEVNTAIHQNEIKPMVTALNIKHRKDRIRYIYDSSCHLIDKKYERCDTCGFVNNQCYVQRKLQNNKCNGCCRRCLYKSPNGCRTKNLTCKLFNCSEVRERYDVVQYRDLNILKLFSLKNRIIIQSDYFSSREDVLKDLYSYSILYSGIRIIYRFIKAQIILGKRKRRKDMQKIIIRPIERQDIPAIVDIQISGWKTAYKGIIADDFLASMNREERIAKREKDISEKDFIVATIGDEVVGFSRYTDYPDQIGGFPGIDCELCALYVKPDQKYHGIGTKLVQSVMNEFQKKHKTRMIIWCLKENEPAKTFYHKMGGIISKEKKTDFGGRLYDEVGFVFDLNRKEIV
;
A
#
# COMPACT_ATOMS: atom_id res chain seq x y z
N MET A 1 15.21 5.43 -49.08
CA MET A 1 15.58 6.31 -47.96
C MET A 1 17.11 6.32 -47.86
N LYS A 2 17.80 7.48 -47.80
CA LYS A 2 19.28 7.47 -47.79
C LYS A 2 19.81 7.11 -46.41
N THR A 3 20.71 6.13 -46.30
CA THR A 3 21.34 5.76 -45.03
C THR A 3 22.35 6.82 -44.59
N LYS A 4 22.44 7.04 -43.28
CA LYS A 4 23.41 7.87 -42.60
C LYS A 4 24.10 7.00 -41.57
N GLU A 5 25.28 6.51 -41.93
CA GLU A 5 26.14 5.75 -41.04
C GLU A 5 26.87 6.68 -40.07
N ILE A 6 26.95 6.25 -38.81
CA ILE A 6 27.68 6.93 -37.74
C ILE A 6 28.56 5.89 -37.07
N SER A 7 29.88 6.06 -37.15
CA SER A 7 30.84 5.24 -36.41
C SER A 7 31.14 5.91 -35.07
N ILE A 8 30.99 5.18 -33.96
CA ILE A 8 31.36 5.63 -32.62
C ILE A 8 32.41 4.66 -32.08
N LYS A 9 33.67 5.09 -32.08
CA LYS A 9 34.81 4.27 -31.62
C LYS A 9 35.35 4.74 -30.27
N THR A 10 35.23 6.03 -29.98
CA THR A 10 35.78 6.66 -28.76
C THR A 10 34.70 7.35 -27.92
N GLU A 11 35.00 7.62 -26.65
CA GLU A 11 34.15 8.45 -25.78
C GLU A 11 33.90 9.86 -26.35
N GLN A 12 34.86 10.40 -27.11
CA GLN A 12 34.72 11.69 -27.75
C GLN A 12 33.71 11.65 -28.91
N ASP A 13 33.70 10.54 -29.68
CA ASP A 13 32.67 10.29 -30.70
C ASP A 13 31.29 10.16 -30.08
N TYR A 14 31.18 9.46 -28.95
CA TYR A 14 29.94 9.33 -28.20
C TYR A 14 29.41 10.70 -27.76
N LYS A 15 30.26 11.52 -27.10
CA LYS A 15 29.88 12.89 -26.70
C LYS A 15 29.45 13.75 -27.89
N LYS A 16 30.12 13.61 -29.05
CA LYS A 16 29.76 14.32 -30.30
C LYS A 16 28.42 13.86 -30.86
N PHE A 17 28.15 12.54 -30.84
CA PHE A 17 26.86 11.97 -31.22
C PHE A 17 25.73 12.51 -30.35
N ILE A 18 25.90 12.47 -29.03
CA ILE A 18 24.90 12.98 -28.07
C ILE A 18 24.59 14.47 -28.30
N LYS A 19 25.61 15.30 -28.55
CA LYS A 19 25.41 16.73 -28.87
C LYS A 19 24.61 16.93 -30.16
N ARG A 20 24.72 16.02 -31.14
CA ARG A 20 24.05 16.09 -32.44
C ARG A 20 22.65 15.47 -32.48
N LEU A 21 22.20 14.75 -31.44
CA LEU A 21 20.86 14.13 -31.41
C LEU A 21 19.72 15.09 -31.75
N ASN A 22 19.77 16.32 -31.24
CA ASN A 22 18.77 17.35 -31.55
C ASN A 22 18.75 17.75 -33.04
N LEU A 23 19.91 17.73 -33.69
CA LEU A 23 20.06 18.05 -35.12
C LEU A 23 19.46 16.93 -35.97
N TYR A 24 19.70 15.67 -35.63
CA TYR A 24 19.24 14.49 -36.36
C TYR A 24 17.72 14.32 -36.39
N LYS A 25 17.00 15.05 -35.55
CA LYS A 25 15.53 15.12 -35.57
C LYS A 25 14.97 16.19 -36.52
N ARG A 26 15.78 17.16 -36.97
CA ARG A 26 15.31 18.29 -37.79
C ARG A 26 14.89 17.82 -39.19
N ILE A 27 14.12 18.66 -39.87
CA ILE A 27 13.50 18.37 -41.17
C ILE A 27 14.51 17.88 -42.23
N PHE A 28 15.75 18.38 -42.19
CA PHE A 28 16.85 17.98 -43.07
C PHE A 28 17.21 16.49 -43.00
N TYR A 29 16.89 15.82 -41.90
CA TYR A 29 17.19 14.40 -41.68
C TYR A 29 15.94 13.51 -41.72
N TYR A 30 14.77 14.06 -42.09
CA TYR A 30 13.50 13.34 -42.09
C TYR A 30 13.55 12.07 -42.96
N ASN A 31 14.13 12.17 -44.17
CA ASN A 31 14.26 11.07 -45.13
C ASN A 31 15.58 10.28 -45.01
N ARG A 32 16.19 10.24 -43.81
CA ARG A 32 17.42 9.48 -43.53
C ARG A 32 17.14 8.25 -42.67
N TYR A 33 17.81 7.14 -42.96
CA TYR A 33 17.91 6.00 -42.05
C TYR A 33 19.21 6.11 -41.27
N PHE A 34 19.18 5.97 -39.95
CA PHE A 34 20.38 6.04 -39.12
C PHE A 34 20.85 4.63 -38.78
N GLU A 35 22.12 4.38 -39.04
CA GLU A 35 22.82 3.16 -38.67
C GLU A 35 24.06 3.54 -37.88
N VAL A 36 24.24 2.91 -36.72
CA VAL A 36 25.31 3.27 -35.79
C VAL A 36 26.14 2.04 -35.47
N ASN A 37 27.40 2.10 -35.90
CA ASN A 37 28.40 1.08 -35.64
C ASN A 37 29.18 1.48 -34.38
N THR A 38 28.96 0.77 -33.28
CA THR A 38 29.57 1.07 -31.98
C THR A 38 29.83 -0.19 -31.16
N ALA A 39 31.02 -0.26 -30.56
CA ALA A 39 31.35 -1.26 -29.54
C ALA A 39 31.07 -0.74 -28.12
N ILE A 40 30.99 0.57 -27.93
CA ILE A 40 30.77 1.22 -26.62
C ILE A 40 29.30 1.68 -26.48
N HIS A 41 28.81 1.78 -25.23
CA HIS A 41 27.46 2.31 -24.89
C HIS A 41 26.29 1.71 -25.67
N GLN A 42 26.40 0.46 -26.15
CA GLN A 42 25.40 -0.16 -27.04
C GLN A 42 23.98 -0.11 -26.46
N ASN A 43 23.84 -0.37 -25.15
CA ASN A 43 22.55 -0.37 -24.44
C ASN A 43 21.88 1.01 -24.41
N GLU A 44 22.66 2.10 -24.39
CA GLU A 44 22.13 3.47 -24.44
C GLU A 44 21.85 3.91 -25.87
N ILE A 45 22.76 3.61 -26.80
CA ILE A 45 22.70 4.06 -28.19
C ILE A 45 21.56 3.38 -28.96
N LYS A 46 21.35 2.08 -28.79
CA LYS A 46 20.35 1.31 -29.56
C LYS A 46 18.92 1.89 -29.44
N PRO A 47 18.41 2.23 -28.24
CA PRO A 47 17.13 2.93 -28.11
C PRO A 47 17.11 4.29 -28.81
N MET A 48 18.20 5.07 -28.74
CA MET A 48 18.27 6.39 -29.39
C MET A 48 18.20 6.29 -30.92
N VAL A 49 18.91 5.33 -31.51
CA VAL A 49 18.91 5.09 -32.95
C VAL A 49 17.56 4.58 -33.43
N THR A 50 16.96 3.66 -32.68
CA THR A 50 15.60 3.17 -32.95
C THR A 50 14.61 4.32 -32.96
N ALA A 51 14.66 5.20 -31.96
CA ALA A 51 13.81 6.39 -31.89
C ALA A 51 14.04 7.36 -33.08
N LEU A 52 15.28 7.56 -33.54
CA LEU A 52 15.58 8.39 -34.72
C LEU A 52 14.96 7.82 -36.01
N ASN A 53 14.89 6.49 -36.12
CA ASN A 53 14.35 5.80 -37.29
C ASN A 53 12.81 5.76 -37.34
N ILE A 54 12.12 5.94 -36.21
CA ILE A 54 10.65 6.03 -36.19
C ILE A 54 10.18 7.35 -36.80
N LYS A 55 9.44 7.29 -37.92
CA LYS A 55 9.03 8.48 -38.70
C LYS A 55 7.80 9.18 -38.14
N HIS A 56 6.77 8.42 -37.78
CA HIS A 56 5.55 8.96 -37.19
C HIS A 56 5.84 9.61 -35.83
N ARG A 57 5.47 10.89 -35.69
CA ARG A 57 5.77 11.69 -34.49
C ARG A 57 5.21 11.06 -33.22
N LYS A 58 3.97 10.55 -33.26
CA LYS A 58 3.30 9.96 -32.08
C LYS A 58 3.98 8.66 -31.65
N ASP A 59 4.35 7.80 -32.60
CA ASP A 59 5.03 6.53 -32.32
C ASP A 59 6.43 6.77 -31.78
N ARG A 60 7.16 7.74 -32.34
CA ARG A 60 8.48 8.13 -31.83
C ARG A 60 8.39 8.66 -30.40
N ILE A 61 7.40 9.52 -30.11
CA ILE A 61 7.16 10.03 -28.76
C ILE A 61 6.86 8.88 -27.79
N ARG A 62 5.97 7.95 -28.19
CA ARG A 62 5.60 6.77 -27.40
C ARG A 62 6.82 5.91 -27.09
N TYR A 63 7.61 5.61 -28.11
CA TYR A 63 8.82 4.81 -27.98
C TYR A 63 9.83 5.46 -27.03
N ILE A 64 10.15 6.76 -27.21
CA ILE A 64 11.06 7.48 -26.30
C ILE A 64 10.56 7.40 -24.86
N TYR A 65 9.26 7.60 -24.64
CA TYR A 65 8.64 7.55 -23.32
C TYR A 65 8.77 6.16 -22.67
N ASP A 66 8.38 5.11 -23.41
CA ASP A 66 8.38 3.74 -22.91
C ASP A 66 9.79 3.21 -22.69
N SER A 67 10.72 3.50 -23.61
CA SER A 67 12.14 3.15 -23.45
C SER A 67 12.76 3.86 -22.25
N SER A 68 12.39 5.12 -22.00
CA SER A 68 12.87 5.86 -20.82
C SER A 68 12.36 5.23 -19.52
N CYS A 69 11.08 4.84 -19.45
CA CYS A 69 10.54 4.09 -18.31
C CYS A 69 11.27 2.76 -18.11
N HIS A 70 11.51 2.02 -19.20
CA HIS A 70 12.21 0.73 -19.14
C HIS A 70 13.66 0.85 -18.65
N LEU A 71 14.40 1.88 -19.10
CA LEU A 71 15.76 2.14 -18.63
C LEU A 71 15.80 2.40 -17.12
N ILE A 72 14.83 3.15 -16.59
CA ILE A 72 14.71 3.39 -15.16
C ILE A 72 14.36 2.10 -14.42
N ASP A 73 13.36 1.35 -14.91
CA ASP A 73 12.91 0.11 -14.28
C ASP A 73 14.02 -0.94 -14.22
N LYS A 74 14.84 -1.03 -15.27
CA LYS A 74 16.01 -1.92 -15.31
C LYS A 74 17.08 -1.51 -14.30
N LYS A 75 17.33 -0.20 -14.10
CA LYS A 75 18.32 0.25 -13.10
C LYS A 75 17.87 -0.04 -11.67
N TYR A 76 16.58 -0.01 -11.40
CA TYR A 76 16.03 -0.28 -10.06
C TYR A 76 15.42 -1.68 -9.92
N GLU A 77 15.79 -2.61 -10.80
CA GLU A 77 15.30 -3.99 -10.73
C GLU A 77 15.69 -4.59 -9.37
N ARG A 78 14.69 -4.93 -8.55
CA ARG A 78 14.82 -5.45 -7.17
C ARG A 78 15.23 -4.44 -6.08
N CYS A 79 15.14 -3.14 -6.31
CA CYS A 79 15.37 -2.12 -5.28
C CYS A 79 14.06 -1.56 -4.71
N ASP A 80 13.79 -1.74 -3.40
CA ASP A 80 12.77 -0.95 -2.69
C ASP A 80 13.38 0.37 -2.18
N THR A 81 13.60 1.31 -3.10
CA THR A 81 14.22 2.62 -2.80
C THR A 81 13.39 3.50 -1.86
N CYS A 82 12.08 3.30 -1.78
CA CYS A 82 11.21 4.07 -0.89
C CYS A 82 11.05 3.44 0.51
N GLY A 83 11.46 2.18 0.67
CA GLY A 83 11.46 1.44 1.92
C GLY A 83 10.07 1.43 2.58
N PHE A 84 9.01 1.08 1.84
CA PHE A 84 7.64 1.15 2.35
C PHE A 84 7.39 0.08 3.42
N VAL A 85 6.94 0.51 4.61
CA VAL A 85 6.53 -0.37 5.70
C VAL A 85 5.20 0.13 6.23
N ASN A 86 4.22 -0.76 6.41
CA ASN A 86 2.88 -0.43 6.92
C ASN A 86 2.23 0.79 6.22
N ASN A 87 2.30 0.83 4.87
CA ASN A 87 1.76 1.92 4.05
C ASN A 87 2.37 3.32 4.29
N GLN A 88 3.52 3.40 4.97
CA GLN A 88 4.28 4.62 5.21
C GLN A 88 5.64 4.52 4.52
N CYS A 89 6.04 5.57 3.78
CA CYS A 89 7.43 5.66 3.30
C CYS A 89 8.37 6.07 4.44
N TYR A 90 9.67 5.95 4.20
CA TYR A 90 10.70 6.30 5.18
C TYR A 90 10.52 7.70 5.82
N VAL A 91 10.26 8.72 4.99
CA VAL A 91 10.08 10.11 5.45
C VAL A 91 8.92 10.26 6.44
N GLN A 92 7.82 9.55 6.21
CA GLN A 92 6.66 9.57 7.12
C GLN A 92 6.99 8.95 8.47
N ARG A 93 7.75 7.86 8.46
CA ARG A 93 8.16 7.18 9.70
C ARG A 93 9.15 8.04 10.48
N LYS A 94 10.15 8.63 9.80
CA LYS A 94 11.18 9.49 10.40
C LYS A 94 10.59 10.72 11.08
N LEU A 95 9.63 11.39 10.44
CA LEU A 95 9.08 12.65 10.95
C LEU A 95 8.04 12.49 12.07
N GLN A 96 7.58 11.27 12.38
CA GLN A 96 6.57 10.94 13.39
C GLN A 96 5.32 11.86 13.37
N ASN A 97 5.03 12.51 12.24
CA ASN A 97 3.99 13.50 12.15
C ASN A 97 2.75 12.92 11.49
N ASN A 98 1.58 13.36 11.95
CA ASN A 98 0.30 13.09 11.30
C ASN A 98 0.14 13.87 9.98
N LYS A 99 1.16 14.62 9.55
CA LYS A 99 1.18 15.40 8.31
C LYS A 99 1.54 14.47 7.13
N CYS A 100 0.81 14.61 6.04
CA CYS A 100 1.00 13.76 4.86
C CYS A 100 2.30 14.10 4.13
N ASN A 101 3.35 13.32 4.39
CA ASN A 101 4.61 13.42 3.67
C ASN A 101 4.72 12.27 2.63
N GLY A 102 4.86 12.57 1.34
CA GLY A 102 5.13 11.56 0.30
C GLY A 102 4.30 11.67 -0.97
N CYS A 103 4.97 11.58 -2.13
CA CYS A 103 4.38 11.77 -3.46
C CYS A 103 3.23 10.78 -3.74
N CYS A 104 3.34 9.52 -3.29
CA CYS A 104 2.37 8.47 -3.63
C CYS A 104 0.97 8.66 -2.98
N ARG A 105 0.83 9.45 -1.90
CA ARG A 105 -0.48 9.67 -1.25
C ARG A 105 -1.34 10.73 -1.95
N ARG A 106 -0.76 11.53 -2.85
CA ARG A 106 -1.49 12.46 -3.74
C ARG A 106 -1.91 11.81 -5.07
N CYS A 107 -1.58 10.52 -5.25
CA CYS A 107 -1.84 9.76 -6.46
C CYS A 107 -3.15 8.97 -6.35
N LEU A 108 -4.04 9.12 -7.33
CA LEU A 108 -5.25 8.32 -7.43
C LEU A 108 -4.99 6.85 -7.81
N TYR A 109 -3.82 6.57 -8.40
CA TYR A 109 -3.45 5.26 -8.93
C TYR A 109 -2.64 4.40 -7.97
N LYS A 110 -2.48 4.84 -6.72
CA LYS A 110 -1.83 4.03 -5.68
C LYS A 110 -2.73 2.82 -5.37
N SER A 111 -2.13 1.63 -5.35
CA SER A 111 -2.77 0.40 -4.87
C SER A 111 -1.92 -0.27 -3.79
N PRO A 112 -2.46 -1.23 -3.01
CA PRO A 112 -1.68 -2.02 -2.06
C PRO A 112 -0.49 -2.74 -2.73
N ASN A 113 -0.66 -3.14 -3.98
CA ASN A 113 0.36 -3.85 -4.78
C ASN A 113 1.31 -2.88 -5.51
N GLY A 114 1.42 -1.63 -5.05
CA GLY A 114 2.27 -0.62 -5.66
C GLY A 114 1.58 0.24 -6.73
N CYS A 115 2.41 0.93 -7.52
CA CYS A 115 1.96 1.84 -8.58
C CYS A 115 1.57 1.07 -9.84
N ARG A 116 0.36 1.29 -10.35
CA ARG A 116 -0.12 0.65 -11.59
C ARG A 116 0.20 1.45 -12.85
N THR A 117 0.75 2.67 -12.72
CA THR A 117 1.01 3.55 -13.86
C THR A 117 2.48 3.55 -14.25
N LYS A 118 2.74 3.53 -15.57
CA LYS A 118 4.06 3.78 -16.15
C LYS A 118 4.29 5.28 -16.33
N ASN A 119 4.23 6.05 -15.25
CA ASN A 119 4.45 7.51 -15.31
C ASN A 119 5.96 7.83 -15.19
N LEU A 120 6.56 8.32 -16.29
CA LEU A 120 7.98 8.67 -16.36
C LEU A 120 8.40 9.71 -15.32
N THR A 121 7.64 10.80 -15.18
CA THR A 121 7.92 11.89 -14.23
C THR A 121 7.98 11.35 -12.80
N CYS A 122 7.05 10.46 -12.43
CA CYS A 122 7.03 9.82 -11.12
C CYS A 122 8.20 8.85 -10.90
N LYS A 123 8.72 8.22 -11.98
CA LYS A 123 9.86 7.29 -11.92
C LYS A 123 11.22 7.98 -11.76
N LEU A 124 11.33 9.28 -12.08
CA LEU A 124 12.58 10.05 -11.95
C LEU A 124 12.93 10.44 -10.49
N PHE A 125 12.24 9.86 -9.49
CA PHE A 125 12.49 9.98 -8.04
C PHE A 125 13.03 11.35 -7.56
N ASN A 126 12.13 12.28 -7.29
CA ASN A 126 12.48 13.61 -6.79
C ASN A 126 12.48 13.76 -5.26
N CYS A 127 12.35 12.66 -4.51
CA CYS A 127 12.37 12.71 -3.05
C CYS A 127 13.80 12.93 -2.55
N SER A 128 14.02 13.99 -1.77
CA SER A 128 15.33 14.33 -1.18
C SER A 128 15.95 13.16 -0.42
N GLU A 129 15.17 12.52 0.44
CA GLU A 129 15.63 11.40 1.27
C GLU A 129 16.01 10.15 0.45
N VAL A 130 15.38 9.94 -0.71
CA VAL A 130 15.80 8.86 -1.63
C VAL A 130 17.12 9.24 -2.30
N ARG A 131 17.29 10.51 -2.69
CA ARG A 131 18.51 11.02 -3.33
C ARG A 131 19.72 11.00 -2.40
N GLU A 132 19.52 11.18 -1.10
CA GLU A 132 20.59 11.10 -0.10
C GLU A 132 21.09 9.66 0.13
N ARG A 133 20.21 8.67 -0.07
CA ARG A 133 20.48 7.28 0.29
C ARG A 133 20.82 6.37 -0.88
N TYR A 134 20.44 6.76 -2.09
CA TYR A 134 20.54 5.93 -3.28
C TYR A 134 21.07 6.75 -4.45
N ASP A 135 21.88 6.11 -5.30
CA ASP A 135 22.21 6.65 -6.62
C ASP A 135 20.98 6.61 -7.52
N VAL A 136 20.34 7.78 -7.69
CA VAL A 136 19.12 7.90 -8.47
C VAL A 136 19.39 8.32 -9.92
N VAL A 137 18.64 7.72 -10.85
CA VAL A 137 18.49 8.22 -12.22
C VAL A 137 17.82 9.58 -12.21
N GLN A 138 18.54 10.57 -12.68
CA GLN A 138 18.04 11.91 -12.92
C GLN A 138 17.66 12.10 -14.38
N TYR A 139 16.86 13.13 -14.64
CA TYR A 139 16.47 13.52 -16.00
C TYR A 139 17.66 13.64 -16.96
N ARG A 140 18.78 14.20 -16.47
CA ARG A 140 19.99 14.46 -17.27
C ARG A 140 20.72 13.19 -17.70
N ASP A 141 20.50 12.08 -17.00
CA ASP A 141 21.16 10.80 -17.27
C ASP A 141 20.48 10.07 -18.44
N LEU A 142 19.24 10.44 -18.78
CA LEU A 142 18.49 9.84 -19.88
C LEU A 142 18.70 10.60 -21.19
N ASN A 143 19.79 10.29 -21.89
CA ASN A 143 20.14 10.92 -23.16
C ASN A 143 19.05 10.80 -24.24
N ILE A 144 18.25 9.72 -24.23
CA ILE A 144 17.13 9.52 -25.17
C ILE A 144 16.08 10.64 -25.09
N LEU A 145 15.92 11.29 -23.93
CA LEU A 145 14.98 12.41 -23.75
C LEU A 145 15.38 13.65 -24.55
N LYS A 146 16.63 13.74 -25.03
CA LYS A 146 17.06 14.80 -25.96
C LYS A 146 16.28 14.73 -27.28
N LEU A 147 15.74 13.57 -27.65
CA LEU A 147 14.91 13.41 -28.84
C LEU A 147 13.49 13.99 -28.68
N PHE A 148 13.08 14.39 -27.48
CA PHE A 148 11.83 15.14 -27.28
C PHE A 148 11.94 16.59 -27.76
N SER A 149 10.80 17.20 -28.13
CA SER A 149 10.76 18.65 -28.37
C SER A 149 10.99 19.38 -27.04
N LEU A 150 11.38 20.66 -27.07
CA LEU A 150 11.49 21.47 -25.85
C LEU A 150 10.20 21.42 -25.03
N LYS A 151 9.04 21.55 -25.70
CA LYS A 151 7.70 21.36 -25.11
C LYS A 151 7.56 20.04 -24.34
N ASN A 152 7.88 18.93 -25.00
CA ASN A 152 7.72 17.60 -24.40
C ASN A 152 8.69 17.42 -23.22
N ARG A 153 9.90 17.97 -23.31
CA ARG A 153 10.87 17.97 -22.20
C ARG A 153 10.35 18.72 -20.97
N ILE A 154 9.64 19.83 -21.16
CA ILE A 154 8.98 20.58 -20.07
C ILE A 154 7.84 19.75 -19.45
N ILE A 155 6.99 19.14 -20.27
CA ILE A 155 5.85 18.33 -19.79
C ILE A 155 6.30 17.15 -18.92
N ILE A 156 7.33 16.40 -19.33
CA ILE A 156 7.78 15.23 -18.57
C ILE A 156 8.52 15.57 -17.26
N GLN A 157 8.76 16.84 -16.97
CA GLN A 157 9.32 17.29 -15.69
C GLN A 157 8.22 17.73 -14.70
N SER A 158 6.98 17.91 -15.18
CA SER A 158 5.87 18.45 -14.40
C SER A 158 4.62 17.55 -14.35
N ASP A 159 4.45 16.59 -15.25
CA ASP A 159 3.26 15.73 -15.30
C ASP A 159 3.33 14.53 -14.33
N TYR A 160 3.16 14.82 -13.04
CA TYR A 160 3.07 13.82 -11.97
C TYR A 160 1.65 13.26 -11.83
N PHE A 161 1.54 12.04 -11.31
CA PHE A 161 0.27 11.43 -10.88
C PHE A 161 -0.77 11.21 -11.99
N SER A 162 -0.32 11.11 -13.24
CA SER A 162 -1.15 10.83 -14.42
C SER A 162 -0.95 9.40 -14.93
N SER A 163 -1.96 8.87 -15.63
CA SER A 163 -1.82 7.62 -16.39
C SER A 163 -0.82 7.80 -17.54
N ARG A 164 -0.21 6.71 -18.02
CA ARG A 164 0.69 6.77 -19.17
C ARG A 164 -0.04 7.36 -20.38
N GLU A 165 -1.27 6.93 -20.61
CA GLU A 165 -2.11 7.31 -21.74
C GLU A 165 -2.46 8.80 -21.72
N ASP A 166 -2.71 9.36 -20.53
CA ASP A 166 -2.94 10.79 -20.36
C ASP A 166 -1.70 11.62 -20.67
N VAL A 167 -0.53 11.20 -20.16
CA VAL A 167 0.75 11.85 -20.43
C VAL A 167 1.04 11.83 -21.93
N LEU A 168 0.85 10.68 -22.59
CA LEU A 168 1.04 10.57 -24.04
C LEU A 168 0.14 11.53 -24.81
N LYS A 169 -1.13 11.70 -24.42
CA LYS A 169 -2.03 12.69 -25.04
C LYS A 169 -1.46 14.11 -24.93
N ASP A 170 -0.83 14.46 -23.80
CA ASP A 170 -0.19 15.77 -23.64
C ASP A 170 1.11 15.92 -24.44
N LEU A 171 1.90 14.86 -24.53
CA LEU A 171 3.07 14.84 -25.39
C LEU A 171 2.70 14.94 -26.88
N TYR A 172 1.54 14.38 -27.27
CA TYR A 172 1.01 14.46 -28.64
C TYR A 172 0.43 15.83 -28.99
N SER A 173 -0.10 16.59 -28.03
CA SER A 173 -0.58 17.95 -28.26
C SER A 173 0.47 18.82 -28.97
N TYR A 174 0.04 19.81 -29.74
CA TYR A 174 0.92 20.85 -30.28
C TYR A 174 1.06 22.05 -29.33
N SER A 175 0.06 22.30 -28.50
CA SER A 175 0.02 23.44 -27.57
C SER A 175 0.53 23.05 -26.17
N ILE A 176 1.52 23.80 -25.67
CA ILE A 176 2.00 23.70 -24.28
C ILE A 176 0.92 24.13 -23.30
N LEU A 177 0.16 25.18 -23.64
CA LEU A 177 -0.89 25.74 -22.80
C LEU A 177 -2.02 24.74 -22.61
N TYR A 178 -2.46 24.09 -23.70
CA TYR A 178 -3.48 23.04 -23.65
C TYR A 178 -3.05 21.87 -22.75
N SER A 179 -1.81 21.41 -22.90
CA SER A 179 -1.24 20.37 -22.04
C SER A 179 -1.16 20.81 -20.58
N GLY A 180 -0.73 22.04 -20.32
CA GLY A 180 -0.68 22.61 -18.97
C GLY A 180 -2.05 22.65 -18.30
N ILE A 181 -3.09 23.12 -19.00
CA ILE A 181 -4.47 23.14 -18.51
C ILE A 181 -4.95 21.71 -18.19
N ARG A 182 -4.69 20.73 -19.07
CA ARG A 182 -5.06 19.33 -18.82
C ARG A 182 -4.37 18.74 -17.59
N ILE A 183 -3.08 19.02 -17.41
CA ILE A 183 -2.31 18.56 -16.24
C ILE A 183 -2.89 19.17 -14.96
N ILE A 184 -3.13 20.49 -14.94
CA ILE A 184 -3.72 21.20 -13.78
C ILE A 184 -5.11 20.66 -13.46
N TYR A 185 -5.96 20.50 -14.47
CA TYR A 185 -7.30 19.95 -14.31
C TYR A 185 -7.28 18.53 -13.71
N ARG A 186 -6.41 17.64 -14.22
CA ARG A 186 -6.25 16.29 -13.67
C ARG A 186 -5.79 16.33 -12.22
N PHE A 187 -4.85 17.22 -11.90
CA PHE A 187 -4.36 17.39 -10.54
C PHE A 187 -5.46 17.85 -9.57
N ILE A 188 -6.21 18.89 -9.93
CA ILE A 188 -7.33 19.41 -9.12
C ILE A 188 -8.40 18.33 -8.93
N LYS A 189 -8.82 17.66 -10.02
CA LYS A 189 -9.80 16.56 -9.98
C LYS A 189 -9.32 15.44 -9.05
N ALA A 190 -8.04 15.09 -9.11
CA ALA A 190 -7.45 14.10 -8.21
C ALA A 190 -7.52 14.51 -6.75
N GLN A 191 -7.18 15.77 -6.41
CA GLN A 191 -7.28 16.25 -5.04
C GLN A 191 -8.73 16.25 -4.53
N ILE A 192 -9.71 16.62 -5.36
CA ILE A 192 -11.14 16.57 -4.99
C ILE A 192 -11.57 15.13 -4.69
N ILE A 193 -11.22 14.17 -5.55
CA ILE A 193 -11.59 12.77 -5.37
C ILE A 193 -10.92 12.20 -4.11
N LEU A 194 -9.63 12.46 -3.91
CA LEU A 194 -8.91 12.05 -2.70
C LEU A 194 -9.51 12.68 -1.44
N GLY A 195 -9.89 13.96 -1.50
CA GLY A 195 -10.58 14.66 -0.43
C GLY A 195 -11.97 14.09 -0.14
N LYS A 196 -12.73 13.66 -1.15
CA LYS A 196 -14.00 12.94 -0.97
C LYS A 196 -13.81 11.54 -0.38
N ARG A 197 -12.78 10.79 -0.81
CA ARG A 197 -12.44 9.48 -0.22
C ARG A 197 -12.02 9.60 1.23
N LYS A 198 -11.16 10.57 1.53
CA LYS A 198 -10.73 10.88 2.90
C LYS A 198 -11.93 11.29 3.75
N ARG A 199 -12.76 12.23 3.28
CA ARG A 199 -14.00 12.61 3.99
C ARG A 199 -14.96 11.44 4.18
N ARG A 200 -15.22 10.59 3.17
CA ARG A 200 -16.06 9.39 3.34
C ARG A 200 -15.48 8.44 4.39
N LYS A 201 -14.16 8.25 4.40
CA LYS A 201 -13.45 7.41 5.38
C LYS A 201 -13.50 8.02 6.79
N ASP A 202 -13.37 9.33 6.91
CA ASP A 202 -13.41 10.06 8.18
C ASP A 202 -14.86 10.25 8.68
N MET A 203 -15.86 10.20 7.79
CA MET A 203 -17.28 10.48 8.07
C MET A 203 -18.13 9.21 8.27
N GLN A 204 -17.62 8.02 7.97
CA GLN A 204 -18.28 6.79 8.43
C GLN A 204 -17.91 6.57 9.90
N LYS A 205 -18.79 7.03 10.78
CA LYS A 205 -18.69 6.82 12.23
C LYS A 205 -18.61 5.30 12.49
N ILE A 206 -17.54 4.86 13.17
CA ILE A 206 -17.51 3.51 13.73
C ILE A 206 -18.55 3.45 14.84
N ILE A 207 -19.58 2.63 14.64
CA ILE A 207 -20.64 2.37 15.63
C ILE A 207 -20.35 1.00 16.25
N ILE A 208 -20.36 0.94 17.57
CA ILE A 208 -20.34 -0.34 18.30
C ILE A 208 -21.78 -0.62 18.72
N ARG A 209 -22.29 -1.79 18.38
CA ARG A 209 -23.64 -2.25 18.77
C ARG A 209 -23.63 -3.74 19.10
N PRO A 210 -24.64 -4.24 19.84
CA PRO A 210 -24.88 -5.68 19.94
C PRO A 210 -24.97 -6.33 18.57
N ILE A 211 -24.59 -7.60 18.51
CA ILE A 211 -24.74 -8.41 17.31
C ILE A 211 -26.22 -8.66 16.99
N GLU A 212 -26.55 -8.73 15.72
CA GLU A 212 -27.85 -9.22 15.23
C GLU A 212 -27.63 -10.53 14.45
N ARG A 213 -28.65 -11.39 14.34
CA ARG A 213 -28.53 -12.66 13.60
C ARG A 213 -28.04 -12.47 12.15
N GLN A 214 -28.44 -11.40 11.50
CA GLN A 214 -28.01 -11.06 10.14
C GLN A 214 -26.51 -10.76 10.02
N ASP A 215 -25.81 -10.45 11.12
CA ASP A 215 -24.37 -10.20 11.14
C ASP A 215 -23.55 -11.49 11.18
N ILE A 216 -24.15 -12.65 11.50
CA ILE A 216 -23.46 -13.93 11.70
C ILE A 216 -22.55 -14.28 10.51
N PRO A 217 -23.03 -14.23 9.25
CA PRO A 217 -22.17 -14.52 8.11
C PRO A 217 -20.94 -13.60 8.06
N ALA A 218 -21.13 -12.31 8.32
CA ALA A 218 -20.06 -11.32 8.27
C ALA A 218 -19.01 -11.56 9.37
N ILE A 219 -19.41 -11.87 10.61
CA ILE A 219 -18.43 -12.14 11.68
C ILE A 219 -17.66 -13.44 11.43
N VAL A 220 -18.30 -14.46 10.83
CA VAL A 220 -17.62 -15.71 10.44
C VAL A 220 -16.57 -15.43 9.36
N ASP A 221 -16.92 -14.63 8.35
CA ASP A 221 -16.00 -14.23 7.28
C ASP A 221 -14.81 -13.43 7.83
N ILE A 222 -15.06 -12.52 8.77
CA ILE A 222 -14.03 -11.77 9.48
C ILE A 222 -13.12 -12.69 10.31
N GLN A 223 -13.70 -13.69 10.98
CA GLN A 223 -12.93 -14.64 11.77
C GLN A 223 -12.02 -15.48 10.88
N ILE A 224 -12.55 -16.11 9.82
CA ILE A 224 -11.78 -16.97 8.91
C ILE A 224 -10.66 -16.17 8.23
N SER A 225 -10.97 -15.00 7.69
CA SER A 225 -9.97 -14.13 7.07
C SER A 225 -8.91 -13.64 8.08
N GLY A 226 -9.34 -13.34 9.31
CA GLY A 226 -8.46 -12.99 10.43
C GLY A 226 -7.47 -14.10 10.75
N TRP A 227 -7.94 -15.35 10.88
CA TRP A 227 -7.11 -16.52 11.14
C TRP A 227 -6.11 -16.80 10.02
N LYS A 228 -6.58 -16.85 8.76
CA LYS A 228 -5.73 -17.07 7.58
C LYS A 228 -4.64 -16.00 7.43
N THR A 229 -4.88 -14.80 7.95
CA THR A 229 -3.88 -13.72 7.91
C THR A 229 -2.95 -13.74 9.13
N ALA A 230 -3.50 -13.88 10.33
CA ALA A 230 -2.75 -13.73 11.58
C ALA A 230 -1.90 -14.96 11.92
N TYR A 231 -2.33 -16.15 11.49
CA TYR A 231 -1.69 -17.41 11.86
C TYR A 231 -0.98 -18.11 10.71
N LYS A 232 -0.86 -17.42 9.56
CA LYS A 232 -0.06 -17.91 8.44
C LYS A 232 1.39 -18.10 8.88
N GLY A 233 1.93 -19.30 8.70
CA GLY A 233 3.28 -19.65 9.14
C GLY A 233 3.40 -19.88 10.65
N ILE A 234 2.29 -19.87 11.40
CA ILE A 234 2.23 -20.22 12.84
C ILE A 234 1.44 -21.52 12.99
N ILE A 235 0.18 -21.54 12.53
CA ILE A 235 -0.67 -22.73 12.50
C ILE A 235 -0.46 -23.48 11.17
N ALA A 236 -0.63 -24.80 11.18
CA ALA A 236 -0.54 -25.63 9.98
C ALA A 236 -1.49 -25.15 8.87
N ASP A 237 -0.96 -25.03 7.64
CA ASP A 237 -1.71 -24.49 6.50
C ASP A 237 -2.95 -25.35 6.16
N ASP A 238 -2.86 -26.68 6.29
CA ASP A 238 -3.98 -27.59 6.04
C ASP A 238 -5.15 -27.34 7.00
N PHE A 239 -4.85 -27.02 8.27
CA PHE A 239 -5.87 -26.66 9.25
C PHE A 239 -6.52 -25.31 8.95
N LEU A 240 -5.72 -24.33 8.50
CA LEU A 240 -6.27 -23.03 8.09
C LEU A 240 -7.11 -23.15 6.80
N ALA A 241 -6.76 -24.07 5.91
CA ALA A 241 -7.49 -24.37 4.69
C ALA A 241 -8.80 -25.12 4.95
N SER A 242 -8.83 -26.01 5.95
CA SER A 242 -10.01 -26.82 6.30
C SER A 242 -11.13 -26.03 7.00
N MET A 243 -10.89 -24.77 7.38
CA MET A 243 -11.92 -23.92 7.98
C MET A 243 -13.12 -23.71 7.04
N ASN A 244 -14.20 -24.44 7.31
CA ASN A 244 -15.45 -24.36 6.58
C ASN A 244 -16.31 -23.18 7.08
N ARG A 245 -16.87 -22.42 6.14
CA ARG A 245 -17.65 -21.21 6.43
C ARG A 245 -19.06 -21.58 6.89
N GLU A 246 -19.73 -22.46 6.16
CA GLU A 246 -21.11 -22.88 6.38
C GLU A 246 -21.27 -23.57 7.74
N GLU A 247 -20.35 -24.47 8.09
CA GLU A 247 -20.32 -25.13 9.40
C GLU A 247 -20.16 -24.13 10.55
N ARG A 248 -19.33 -23.11 10.37
CA ARG A 248 -19.11 -22.05 11.37
C ARG A 248 -20.32 -21.14 11.51
N ILE A 249 -21.02 -20.84 10.41
CA ILE A 249 -22.30 -20.11 10.45
C ILE A 249 -23.33 -20.94 11.23
N ALA A 250 -23.53 -22.20 10.85
CA ALA A 250 -24.50 -23.09 11.51
C ALA A 250 -24.20 -23.27 13.01
N LYS A 251 -22.92 -23.40 13.39
CA LYS A 251 -22.51 -23.42 14.79
C LYS A 251 -22.82 -22.10 15.50
N ARG A 252 -22.51 -20.97 14.86
CA ARG A 252 -22.72 -19.65 15.47
C ARG A 252 -24.20 -19.30 15.60
N GLU A 253 -25.05 -19.74 14.68
CA GLU A 253 -26.51 -19.59 14.78
C GLU A 253 -27.11 -20.32 15.97
N LYS A 254 -26.53 -21.45 16.40
CA LYS A 254 -26.97 -22.20 17.58
C LYS A 254 -26.54 -21.58 18.90
N ASP A 255 -25.33 -21.00 18.94
CA ASP A 255 -24.68 -20.53 20.17
C ASP A 255 -24.70 -19.00 20.32
N ILE A 256 -25.45 -18.28 19.49
CA ILE A 256 -25.48 -16.81 19.56
C ILE A 256 -26.28 -16.34 20.77
N SER A 257 -25.56 -15.79 21.74
CA SER A 257 -26.12 -14.95 22.80
C SER A 257 -25.80 -13.51 22.43
N GLU A 258 -26.82 -12.71 22.09
CA GLU A 258 -26.66 -11.30 21.72
C GLU A 258 -25.99 -10.47 22.82
N LYS A 259 -26.00 -10.96 24.07
CA LYS A 259 -25.38 -10.32 25.24
C LYS A 259 -23.86 -10.49 25.33
N ASP A 260 -23.31 -11.47 24.60
CA ASP A 260 -21.91 -11.89 24.70
C ASP A 260 -21.07 -11.44 23.48
N PHE A 261 -21.69 -10.71 22.56
CA PHE A 261 -21.09 -10.28 21.30
C PHE A 261 -21.43 -8.83 20.97
N ILE A 262 -20.41 -8.11 20.50
CA ILE A 262 -20.57 -6.78 19.90
C ILE A 262 -19.94 -6.77 18.51
N VAL A 263 -20.53 -5.99 17.62
CA VAL A 263 -19.99 -5.72 16.28
C VAL A 263 -19.61 -4.25 16.16
N ALA A 264 -18.57 -4.01 15.38
CA ALA A 264 -18.21 -2.68 14.91
C ALA A 264 -18.70 -2.52 13.47
N THR A 265 -19.51 -1.50 13.22
CA THR A 265 -20.02 -1.20 11.88
C THR A 265 -19.50 0.13 11.36
N ILE A 266 -19.38 0.21 10.04
CA ILE A 266 -19.07 1.41 9.26
C ILE A 266 -20.18 1.53 8.21
N GLY A 267 -21.16 2.41 8.46
CA GLY A 267 -22.45 2.32 7.76
C GLY A 267 -23.15 1.01 8.12
N ASP A 268 -23.64 0.29 7.11
CA ASP A 268 -24.33 -1.00 7.28
C ASP A 268 -23.36 -2.20 7.26
N GLU A 269 -22.07 -1.97 7.04
CA GLU A 269 -21.08 -3.03 6.94
C GLU A 269 -20.46 -3.35 8.30
N VAL A 270 -20.53 -4.62 8.72
CA VAL A 270 -19.75 -5.14 9.84
C VAL A 270 -18.27 -5.22 9.46
N VAL A 271 -17.42 -4.53 10.22
CA VAL A 271 -15.97 -4.42 9.96
C VAL A 271 -15.10 -5.00 11.07
N GLY A 272 -15.71 -5.39 12.18
CA GLY A 272 -15.05 -6.10 13.26
C GLY A 272 -16.06 -6.61 14.26
N PHE A 273 -15.65 -7.50 15.14
CA PHE A 273 -16.48 -7.99 16.22
C PHE A 273 -15.62 -8.41 17.42
N SER A 274 -16.29 -8.54 18.55
CA SER A 274 -15.72 -9.14 19.74
C SER A 274 -16.73 -10.07 20.40
N ARG A 275 -16.22 -11.15 21.00
CA ARG A 275 -16.94 -12.01 21.93
C ARG A 275 -16.31 -11.85 23.30
N TYR A 276 -17.14 -11.82 24.33
CA TYR A 276 -16.69 -11.70 25.71
C TYR A 276 -17.62 -12.46 26.65
N THR A 277 -17.13 -12.77 27.84
CA THR A 277 -17.86 -13.56 28.84
C THR A 277 -17.45 -13.16 30.25
N ASP A 278 -18.39 -13.24 31.19
CA ASP A 278 -18.13 -13.16 32.62
C ASP A 278 -18.63 -14.40 33.39
N TYR A 279 -18.91 -15.49 32.67
CA TYR A 279 -19.33 -16.77 33.24
C TYR A 279 -18.09 -17.55 33.74
N PRO A 280 -17.99 -17.89 35.04
CA PRO A 280 -16.83 -18.56 35.63
C PRO A 280 -16.38 -19.82 34.88
N ASP A 281 -17.34 -20.65 34.47
CA ASP A 281 -17.10 -21.91 33.75
C ASP A 281 -16.45 -21.71 32.37
N GLN A 282 -16.62 -20.52 31.78
CA GLN A 282 -16.07 -20.18 30.47
C GLN A 282 -14.69 -19.51 30.56
N ILE A 283 -14.38 -18.85 31.69
CA ILE A 283 -13.12 -18.13 31.91
C ILE A 283 -11.96 -19.11 32.18
N GLY A 284 -12.26 -20.37 32.49
CA GLY A 284 -11.25 -21.42 32.74
C GLY A 284 -10.65 -21.39 34.15
N GLY A 285 -11.29 -20.71 35.10
CA GLY A 285 -10.98 -20.81 36.54
C GLY A 285 -9.66 -20.16 36.99
N PHE A 286 -9.07 -19.25 36.20
CA PHE A 286 -7.80 -18.60 36.56
C PHE A 286 -7.96 -17.70 37.79
N PRO A 287 -7.17 -17.92 38.88
CA PRO A 287 -7.27 -17.10 40.08
C PRO A 287 -7.05 -15.61 39.78
N GLY A 288 -7.99 -14.78 40.27
CA GLY A 288 -7.94 -13.33 40.12
C GLY A 288 -8.35 -12.82 38.74
N ILE A 289 -9.08 -13.60 37.93
CA ILE A 289 -9.71 -13.18 36.68
C ILE A 289 -11.23 -13.37 36.82
N ASP A 290 -12.02 -12.35 36.51
CA ASP A 290 -13.48 -12.37 36.67
C ASP A 290 -14.25 -12.14 35.37
N CYS A 291 -13.55 -11.90 34.26
CA CYS A 291 -14.10 -11.79 32.91
C CYS A 291 -13.05 -12.06 31.82
N GLU A 292 -13.51 -12.40 30.62
CA GLU A 292 -12.65 -12.70 29.46
C GLU A 292 -13.17 -12.03 28.18
N LEU A 293 -12.23 -11.48 27.41
CA LEU A 293 -12.43 -11.07 26.02
C LEU A 293 -12.08 -12.26 25.11
N CYS A 294 -13.02 -13.17 24.90
CA CYS A 294 -12.78 -14.46 24.22
C CYS A 294 -12.34 -14.33 22.76
N ALA A 295 -12.76 -13.26 22.07
CA ALA A 295 -12.44 -13.05 20.67
C ALA A 295 -12.37 -11.56 20.32
N LEU A 296 -11.42 -11.18 19.49
CA LEU A 296 -11.32 -9.85 18.92
C LEU A 296 -10.82 -9.96 17.47
N TYR A 297 -11.67 -9.59 16.52
CA TYR A 297 -11.30 -9.61 15.10
C TYR A 297 -11.75 -8.33 14.40
N VAL A 298 -10.90 -7.84 13.50
CA VAL A 298 -11.15 -6.69 12.63
C VAL A 298 -10.77 -7.11 11.22
N LYS A 299 -11.59 -6.71 10.22
CA LYS A 299 -11.29 -6.96 8.80
C LYS A 299 -9.84 -6.53 8.49
N PRO A 300 -9.04 -7.36 7.79
CA PRO A 300 -7.62 -7.07 7.56
C PRO A 300 -7.34 -5.70 6.93
N ASP A 301 -8.20 -5.24 6.01
CA ASP A 301 -8.11 -3.94 5.34
C ASP A 301 -8.57 -2.76 6.22
N GLN A 302 -9.25 -3.05 7.33
CA GLN A 302 -9.75 -2.08 8.32
C GLN A 302 -8.90 -2.02 9.60
N LYS A 303 -7.84 -2.84 9.72
CA LYS A 303 -6.89 -2.77 10.84
C LYS A 303 -6.20 -1.39 10.92
N TYR A 304 -5.78 -1.01 12.14
CA TYR A 304 -5.09 0.25 12.45
C TYR A 304 -5.93 1.54 12.27
N HIS A 305 -7.26 1.43 12.31
CA HIS A 305 -8.19 2.58 12.29
C HIS A 305 -8.94 2.78 13.62
N GLY A 306 -8.43 2.24 14.73
CA GLY A 306 -9.06 2.37 16.06
C GLY A 306 -10.27 1.48 16.32
N ILE A 307 -10.68 0.62 15.36
CA ILE A 307 -11.82 -0.31 15.53
C ILE A 307 -11.56 -1.28 16.69
N GLY A 308 -10.39 -1.93 16.72
CA GLY A 308 -10.02 -2.85 17.80
C GLY A 308 -10.00 -2.16 19.17
N THR A 309 -9.45 -0.96 19.25
CA THR A 309 -9.46 -0.12 20.46
C THR A 309 -10.88 0.13 20.94
N LYS A 310 -11.80 0.56 20.05
CA LYS A 310 -13.20 0.79 20.40
C LYS A 310 -13.90 -0.47 20.88
N LEU A 311 -13.69 -1.61 20.21
CA LEU A 311 -14.27 -2.89 20.65
C LEU A 311 -13.80 -3.26 22.06
N VAL A 312 -12.48 -3.21 22.31
CA VAL A 312 -11.93 -3.53 23.64
C VAL A 312 -12.45 -2.58 24.71
N GLN A 313 -12.44 -1.27 24.46
CA GLN A 313 -12.96 -0.27 25.41
C GLN A 313 -14.44 -0.47 25.69
N SER A 314 -15.24 -0.78 24.66
CA SER A 314 -16.66 -1.09 24.85
C SER A 314 -16.85 -2.30 25.77
N VAL A 315 -16.09 -3.37 25.57
CA VAL A 315 -16.18 -4.56 26.45
C VAL A 315 -15.71 -4.25 27.88
N MET A 316 -14.59 -3.55 28.04
CA MET A 316 -14.09 -3.12 29.35
C MET A 316 -15.14 -2.30 30.10
N ASN A 317 -15.79 -1.35 29.43
CA ASN A 317 -16.85 -0.54 30.03
C ASN A 317 -18.06 -1.38 30.44
N GLU A 318 -18.47 -2.36 29.63
CA GLU A 318 -19.56 -3.28 29.99
C GLU A 318 -19.19 -4.12 31.23
N PHE A 319 -17.96 -4.61 31.32
CA PHE A 319 -17.48 -5.34 32.49
C PHE A 319 -17.37 -4.47 33.74
N GLN A 320 -16.91 -3.22 33.62
CA GLN A 320 -16.91 -2.26 34.73
C GLN A 320 -18.32 -1.97 35.25
N LYS A 321 -19.31 -1.83 34.36
CA LYS A 321 -20.73 -1.68 34.76
C LYS A 321 -21.25 -2.89 35.53
N LYS A 322 -20.70 -4.08 35.26
CA LYS A 322 -20.97 -5.33 35.99
C LYS A 322 -20.06 -5.54 37.21
N HIS A 323 -19.33 -4.50 37.65
CA HIS A 323 -18.40 -4.55 38.79
C HIS A 323 -17.28 -5.60 38.67
N LYS A 324 -16.91 -5.95 37.44
CA LYS A 324 -15.73 -6.80 37.18
C LYS A 324 -14.46 -5.96 37.28
N THR A 325 -13.38 -6.60 37.68
CA THR A 325 -12.13 -5.95 38.07
C THR A 325 -10.96 -6.37 37.21
N ARG A 326 -10.95 -7.59 36.65
CA ARG A 326 -9.80 -8.11 35.91
C ARG A 326 -10.23 -8.95 34.71
N MET A 327 -9.97 -8.41 33.53
CA MET A 327 -10.25 -9.05 32.26
C MET A 327 -9.01 -9.74 31.71
N ILE A 328 -9.15 -10.95 31.17
CA ILE A 328 -8.09 -11.61 30.39
C ILE A 328 -8.41 -11.66 28.89
N ILE A 329 -7.38 -11.64 28.05
CA ILE A 329 -7.45 -12.10 26.65
C ILE A 329 -6.27 -13.01 26.32
N TRP A 330 -6.54 -14.05 25.56
CA TRP A 330 -5.54 -15.01 25.09
C TRP A 330 -5.15 -14.74 23.63
N CYS A 331 -3.87 -14.93 23.33
CA CYS A 331 -3.40 -15.02 21.95
C CYS A 331 -2.20 -15.97 21.86
N LEU A 332 -1.97 -16.54 20.67
CA LEU A 332 -0.78 -17.35 20.41
C LEU A 332 0.50 -16.57 20.74
N LYS A 333 1.46 -17.27 21.34
CA LYS A 333 2.75 -16.71 21.77
C LYS A 333 3.52 -16.06 20.62
N GLU A 334 3.36 -16.57 19.40
CA GLU A 334 3.98 -16.08 18.17
C GLU A 334 3.19 -14.93 17.50
N ASN A 335 2.00 -14.57 17.99
CA ASN A 335 1.17 -13.50 17.41
C ASN A 335 1.65 -12.10 17.87
N GLU A 336 2.82 -11.69 17.40
CA GLU A 336 3.43 -10.39 17.71
C GLU A 336 2.51 -9.18 17.46
N PRO A 337 1.71 -9.12 16.37
CA PRO A 337 0.77 -8.02 16.17
C PRO A 337 -0.27 -7.89 17.29
N ALA A 338 -0.80 -9.01 17.80
CA ALA A 338 -1.77 -9.01 18.89
C ALA A 338 -1.11 -8.64 20.21
N LYS A 339 0.05 -9.22 20.53
CA LYS A 339 0.81 -8.87 21.75
C LYS A 339 1.13 -7.38 21.84
N THR A 340 1.60 -6.81 20.74
CA THR A 340 1.87 -5.36 20.64
C THR A 340 0.61 -4.53 20.87
N PHE A 341 -0.53 -4.97 20.33
CA PHE A 341 -1.80 -4.28 20.50
C PHE A 341 -2.29 -4.34 21.95
N TYR A 342 -2.30 -5.51 22.58
CA TYR A 342 -2.76 -5.66 23.96
C TYR A 342 -1.87 -4.92 24.96
N HIS A 343 -0.56 -4.93 24.78
CA HIS A 343 0.34 -4.10 25.59
C HIS A 343 0.02 -2.61 25.48
N LYS A 344 -0.23 -2.10 24.27
CA LYS A 344 -0.62 -0.69 24.06
C LYS A 344 -1.97 -0.34 24.69
N MET A 345 -2.86 -1.32 24.82
CA MET A 345 -4.14 -1.19 25.52
C MET A 345 -4.00 -1.31 27.05
N GLY A 346 -2.78 -1.44 27.59
CA GLY A 346 -2.52 -1.55 29.02
C GLY A 346 -2.51 -2.97 29.58
N GLY A 347 -2.58 -3.99 28.72
CA GLY A 347 -2.54 -5.39 29.13
C GLY A 347 -1.13 -5.83 29.54
N ILE A 348 -1.06 -6.66 30.57
CA ILE A 348 0.19 -7.22 31.09
C ILE A 348 0.15 -8.74 30.92
N ILE A 349 1.20 -9.33 30.34
CA ILE A 349 1.33 -10.79 30.24
C ILE A 349 1.48 -11.35 31.64
N SER A 350 0.57 -12.25 32.03
CA SER A 350 0.55 -12.81 33.39
C SER A 350 0.25 -14.31 33.43
N LYS A 351 -0.25 -14.88 32.33
CA LYS A 351 -0.66 -16.28 32.28
C LYS A 351 -0.16 -16.92 30.98
N GLU A 352 0.06 -18.23 31.00
CA GLU A 352 0.34 -19.04 29.82
C GLU A 352 -0.55 -20.29 29.86
N LYS A 353 -0.94 -20.78 28.68
CA LYS A 353 -1.61 -22.07 28.52
C LYS A 353 -1.24 -22.68 27.18
N LYS A 354 -1.58 -23.96 26.99
CA LYS A 354 -1.50 -24.60 25.68
C LYS A 354 -2.90 -24.83 25.15
N THR A 355 -3.07 -24.67 23.84
CA THR A 355 -4.32 -24.95 23.13
C THR A 355 -4.07 -25.91 21.98
N ASP A 356 -5.02 -26.80 21.72
CA ASP A 356 -4.94 -27.71 20.58
C ASP A 356 -5.63 -27.10 19.37
N PHE A 357 -4.91 -27.01 18.25
CA PHE A 357 -5.48 -26.76 16.93
C PHE A 357 -5.09 -27.88 15.96
N GLY A 358 -6.06 -28.75 15.66
CA GLY A 358 -5.89 -29.81 14.68
C GLY A 358 -4.94 -30.92 15.12
N GLY A 359 -4.93 -31.26 16.42
CA GLY A 359 -4.07 -32.29 17.01
C GLY A 359 -2.65 -31.80 17.31
N ARG A 360 -2.41 -30.49 17.28
CA ARG A 360 -1.13 -29.86 17.61
C ARG A 360 -1.31 -28.84 18.72
N LEU A 361 -0.44 -28.91 19.72
CA LEU A 361 -0.43 -27.96 20.83
C LEU A 361 0.35 -26.69 20.46
N TYR A 362 -0.27 -25.55 20.73
CA TYR A 362 0.30 -24.22 20.56
C TYR A 362 0.33 -23.47 21.89
N ASP A 363 1.39 -22.70 22.13
CA ASP A 363 1.50 -21.87 23.32
C ASP A 363 0.66 -20.59 23.16
N GLU A 364 -0.13 -20.27 24.18
CA GLU A 364 -0.87 -19.02 24.31
C GLU A 364 -0.39 -18.22 25.52
N VAL A 365 -0.32 -16.90 25.34
CA VAL A 365 -0.06 -15.94 26.41
C VAL A 365 -1.33 -15.16 26.73
N GLY A 366 -1.60 -15.03 28.02
CA GLY A 366 -2.76 -14.33 28.58
C GLY A 366 -2.38 -12.92 29.03
N PHE A 367 -3.01 -11.92 28.43
CA PHE A 367 -2.90 -10.52 28.81
C PHE A 367 -4.01 -10.18 29.80
N VAL A 368 -3.63 -9.72 30.99
CA VAL A 368 -4.55 -9.29 32.04
C VAL A 368 -4.64 -7.77 32.05
N PHE A 369 -5.87 -7.27 32.07
CA PHE A 369 -6.20 -5.86 32.21
C PHE A 369 -6.83 -5.62 33.59
N ASP A 370 -6.33 -4.61 34.29
CA ASP A 370 -6.97 -4.07 35.49
C ASP A 370 -8.04 -3.06 35.07
N LEU A 371 -9.30 -3.42 35.29
CA LEU A 371 -10.45 -2.59 34.92
C LEU A 371 -10.67 -1.43 35.91
N ASN A 372 -10.07 -1.45 37.10
CA ASN A 372 -10.21 -0.38 38.09
C ASN A 372 -9.14 0.70 37.96
N ARG A 373 -8.09 0.45 37.17
CA ARG A 373 -7.02 1.41 36.96
C ARG A 373 -7.53 2.56 36.09
N LYS A 374 -7.78 3.72 36.70
CA LYS A 374 -7.96 4.98 35.96
C LYS A 374 -6.67 5.25 35.17
N GLU A 375 -6.76 5.41 33.85
CA GLU A 375 -5.62 5.77 33.02
C GLU A 375 -4.94 7.02 33.60
N ILE A 376 -3.69 6.89 34.03
CA ILE A 376 -2.79 8.05 34.14
C ILE A 376 -2.39 8.35 32.71
N VAL A 377 -3.02 9.37 32.15
CA VAL A 377 -2.87 9.85 30.76
C VAL A 377 -1.41 10.13 30.43
#